data_AF-M0P7W1-F1
#
_entry.id   AF-M0P7W1-F1
#
_cell.length_a   1.000
_cell.length_b   1.000
_cell.length_c   1.000
_cell.angle_alpha   90.00
_cell.angle_beta   90.00
_cell.angle_gamma   90.00
#
_symmetry.space_group_name_H-M   'P 1'
#
loop_
_entity.id
_entity.type
_entity.pdbx_description
1 polymer ?
#
loop_
_entity_poly.entity_id
_entity_poly.type
_entity_poly.pdbx_seq_one_letter_code
_entity_poly.pdbx_strand_id
1 'polypeptide(L)' 'MRVTLLGTGDTTGTPTAGCDCDTCAAARERGVSRSRFSVHVRNERTGDSLLVDFSPDFRSQFLDNDVPLPDAGLVT' A
#
# COMPACT_ATOMS: atom_id res chain seq x y z
N MET A 1 14.45 1.41 13.00
CA MET A 1 13.10 0.88 12.68
C MET A 1 12.55 1.79 11.61
N ARG A 2 12.20 1.22 10.46
CA ARG A 2 11.71 1.96 9.31
C ARG A 2 10.29 1.52 8.99
N VAL A 3 9.40 2.49 8.77
CA VAL A 3 8.00 2.26 8.40
C VAL A 3 7.79 2.78 6.99
N THR A 4 7.26 1.93 6.12
CA THR A 4 6.89 2.27 4.75
C THR A 4 5.38 2.12 4.60
N LEU A 5 4.70 3.20 4.18
CA LEU A 5 3.28 3.17 3.85
C LEU A 5 3.12 2.67 2.41
N LEU A 6 2.92 1.36 2.26
CA LEU A 6 2.77 0.73 0.94
C LEU A 6 1.45 1.14 0.26
N GLY A 7 0.41 1.35 1.06
CA GLY A 7 -0.87 1.85 0.59
C GLY A 7 -1.54 2.74 1.63
N THR A 8 -2.26 3.75 1.15
CA THR A 8 -2.95 4.77 1.98
C THR A 8 -4.36 5.06 1.48
N GLY A 9 -4.87 4.26 0.55
CA GLY A 9 -6.24 4.32 0.06
C GLY A 9 -7.19 3.58 0.98
N ASP A 10 -8.49 3.84 0.79
CA ASP A 10 -9.57 3.15 1.48
C ASP A 10 -9.72 1.69 1.01
N THR A 11 -10.82 1.05 1.40
CA THR A 11 -11.12 -0.36 1.07
C THR A 11 -11.14 -0.66 -0.43
N THR A 12 -11.33 0.35 -1.28
CA THR A 12 -11.36 0.19 -2.74
C THR A 12 -10.17 0.84 -3.44
N GLY A 13 -9.37 1.62 -2.71
CA GLY A 13 -8.33 2.47 -3.27
C GLY A 13 -8.91 3.73 -3.93
N THR A 14 -8.05 4.55 -4.51
CA THR A 14 -8.48 5.75 -5.25
C THR A 14 -7.62 5.91 -6.50
N PRO A 15 -8.19 6.07 -7.70
CA PRO A 15 -9.63 6.09 -8.01
C PRO A 15 -10.29 4.72 -7.82
N THR A 16 -11.51 4.71 -7.30
CA THR A 16 -12.34 3.50 -7.25
C THR A 16 -12.79 3.11 -8.66
N ALA A 17 -12.81 1.81 -8.95
CA ALA A 17 -13.28 1.28 -10.23
C ALA A 17 -14.75 1.69 -10.49
N GLY A 18 -15.00 2.34 -11.64
CA GLY A 18 -16.35 2.77 -12.04
C GLY A 18 -16.95 3.94 -11.23
N CYS A 19 -16.18 4.60 -10.36
CA CYS A 19 -16.67 5.74 -9.59
C CYS A 19 -16.45 7.08 -10.32
N ASP A 20 -17.49 7.90 -10.40
CA ASP A 20 -17.47 9.20 -11.08
C ASP A 20 -17.53 10.41 -10.13
N CYS A 21 -17.25 10.22 -8.84
CA CYS A 21 -17.21 11.35 -7.90
C CYS A 21 -16.05 12.31 -8.21
N ASP A 22 -16.18 13.57 -7.78
CA ASP A 22 -15.20 14.63 -8.04
C ASP A 22 -13.77 14.26 -7.62
N THR A 23 -13.61 13.49 -6.54
CA THR A 23 -12.30 13.05 -6.06
C THR A 23 -11.67 12.01 -7.00
N CYS A 24 -12.46 11.04 -7.48
CA CYS A 24 -11.98 10.04 -8.43
C CYS A 24 -11.70 10.65 -9.80
N ALA A 25 -12.55 11.59 -10.25
CA ALA A 25 -12.32 12.35 -11.48
C ALA A 25 -11.01 13.13 -11.42
N ALA A 26 -10.80 13.92 -10.35
CA ALA A 26 -9.57 14.68 -10.15
C ALA A 26 -8.33 13.77 -10.01
N ALA A 27 -8.47 12.60 -9.38
CA ALA A 27 -7.37 11.64 -9.27
C ALA A 27 -6.94 11.11 -10.64
N ARG A 28 -7.91 10.77 -11.52
CA ARG A 28 -7.63 10.35 -12.91
C ARG A 28 -6.99 11.47 -13.73
N GLU A 29 -7.53 12.68 -13.66
CA GLU A 29 -7.00 13.84 -14.38
C GLU A 29 -5.54 14.14 -13.99
N ARG A 30 -5.24 14.03 -12.69
CA ARG A 30 -3.90 14.27 -12.15
C ARG A 30 -2.95 13.07 -12.29
N GLY A 31 -3.44 11.91 -12.74
CA GLY A 31 -2.66 10.68 -12.79
C GLY A 31 -2.20 10.17 -11.41
N VAL A 32 -2.92 10.52 -10.33
CA VAL A 32 -2.58 10.09 -8.97
C VAL A 32 -3.43 8.89 -8.57
N SER A 33 -2.81 7.93 -7.88
CA SER A 33 -3.52 6.80 -7.31
C SER A 33 -3.05 6.47 -5.89
N ARG A 34 -3.92 5.83 -5.12
CA ARG A 34 -3.66 5.28 -3.80
C ARG A 34 -4.12 3.83 -3.79
N SER A 35 -3.18 2.91 -3.60
CA SER A 35 -3.46 1.49 -3.35
C SER A 35 -4.13 1.31 -2.00
N ARG A 36 -4.86 0.20 -1.83
CA ARG A 36 -5.51 -0.17 -0.56
C ARG A 36 -4.47 -0.27 0.55
N PHE A 37 -4.87 0.10 1.76
CA PHE A 37 -4.01 0.19 2.94
C PHE A 37 -3.12 -1.05 3.13
N SER A 38 -1.82 -0.80 3.37
CA SER A 38 -0.85 -1.80 3.83
C SER A 38 0.39 -1.06 4.35
N VAL A 39 1.03 -1.61 5.39
CA VAL A 39 2.23 -1.01 6.01
C VAL A 39 3.32 -2.05 6.15
N HIS A 40 4.52 -1.70 5.70
CA HIS A 40 5.72 -2.51 5.90
C HIS A 40 6.58 -1.92 7.01
N VAL A 41 6.97 -2.75 7.98
CA VAL A 41 7.81 -2.36 9.11
C VAL A 41 9.09 -3.16 9.08
N ARG A 42 10.24 -2.47 8.99
CA ARG A 42 11.58 -3.06 8.94
C ARG A 42 12.36 -2.78 10.22
N ASN A 43 12.86 -3.84 10.84
CA ASN A 43 13.89 -3.73 11.86
C ASN A 43 15.27 -3.66 11.18
N GLU A 44 15.86 -2.46 11.12
CA GLU A 44 17.17 -2.24 10.50
C GLU A 44 18.33 -2.88 11.28
N ARG A 45 18.13 -3.29 12.54
CA ARG A 45 19.18 -3.94 13.35
C ARG A 45 19.27 -5.44 13.12
N THR A 46 18.12 -6.11 13.02
CA THR A 46 18.06 -7.57 12.83
C THR A 46 17.92 -7.96 11.37
N GLY A 47 17.34 -7.06 10.57
CA GLY A 47 16.97 -7.38 9.22
C GLY A 47 15.71 -8.25 9.15
N ASP A 48 14.78 -8.09 10.09
CA ASP A 48 13.43 -8.69 10.01
C ASP A 48 12.40 -7.66 9.53
N SER A 49 11.37 -8.13 8.84
CA SER A 49 10.26 -7.35 8.30
C SER A 49 8.90 -7.94 8.65
N LEU A 50 7.98 -7.06 9.02
CA LEU A 50 6.57 -7.35 9.27
C LEU A 50 5.72 -6.62 8.24
N LEU A 51 4.76 -7.32 7.64
CA LEU A 51 3.69 -6.70 6.85
C LEU A 51 2.42 -6.59 7.68
N VAL A 52 1.81 -5.41 7.70
CA VAL A 52 0.46 -5.18 8.22
C VAL A 52 -0.49 -5.12 7.03
N ASP A 53 -1.42 -6.08 7.01
CA ASP A 53 -2.42 -6.37 5.98
C ASP A 53 -1.86 -6.71 4.59
N PHE A 54 -2.26 -7.89 4.09
CA PHE A 54 -1.98 -8.34 2.73
C PHE A 54 -3.01 -7.77 1.75
N SER A 55 -2.83 -6.50 1.40
CA SER A 55 -3.63 -5.84 0.38
C SER A 55 -3.62 -6.65 -0.93
N PRO A 56 -4.74 -6.73 -1.67
CA PRO A 56 -4.72 -7.25 -3.05
C PRO A 56 -3.78 -6.48 -4.01
N ASP A 57 -3.19 -5.34 -3.59
CA ASP A 57 -2.17 -4.57 -4.33
C ASP A 57 -0.76 -5.02 -3.97
N PHE A 58 -0.60 -6.07 -3.16
CA PHE A 58 0.68 -6.58 -2.65
C PHE A 58 1.78 -6.59 -3.71
N ARG A 59 1.47 -7.14 -4.90
CA ARG A 59 2.48 -7.25 -5.96
C ARG A 59 3.01 -5.88 -6.41
N SER A 60 2.14 -4.92 -6.74
CA SER A 60 2.59 -3.58 -7.16
C SER A 60 3.26 -2.84 -6.01
N GLN A 61 2.69 -2.93 -4.80
CA GLN A 61 3.25 -2.32 -3.60
C GLN A 61 4.71 -2.70 -3.36
N PHE A 62 5.07 -3.98 -3.48
CA PHE A 62 6.46 -4.42 -3.30
C PHE A 62 7.37 -4.10 -4.50
N LEU A 63 6.83 -4.13 -5.73
CA LEU A 63 7.58 -3.73 -6.92
C LEU A 63 7.91 -2.24 -6.93
N ASP A 64 7.03 -1.41 -6.39
CA ASP A 64 7.14 0.04 -6.43
C ASP A 64 7.93 0.62 -5.23
N ASN A 65 8.09 -0.13 -4.13
CA ASN A 65 8.63 0.39 -2.87
C ASN A 65 10.03 -0.13 -2.46
N ASP A 66 10.70 -0.97 -3.25
CA ASP A 66 12.03 -1.53 -2.94
C ASP A 66 12.19 -1.97 -1.46
N VAL A 67 11.24 -2.77 -0.98
CA VAL A 67 11.25 -3.36 0.37
C VAL A 67 11.39 -4.88 0.26
N PRO A 68 12.07 -5.53 1.23
CA PRO A 68 12.16 -7.00 1.25
C PRO A 68 10.80 -7.63 1.51
N LEU A 69 10.60 -8.87 1.04
CA LEU A 69 9.42 -9.67 1.40
C LEU A 69 9.33 -9.85 2.93
N PRO A 70 8.11 -9.84 3.50
CA PRO A 70 7.94 -9.89 4.94
C PRO A 70 8.21 -11.29 5.50
N ASP A 71 8.81 -11.33 6.70
CA ASP A 71 9.06 -12.57 7.45
C ASP A 71 7.80 -13.02 8.21
N ALA A 72 6.95 -12.07 8.57
CA ALA A 72 5.67 -12.30 9.24
C ALA A 72 4.59 -11.34 8.74
N GLY A 73 3.33 -11.72 8.94
CA GLY A 73 2.17 -10.91 8.61
C GLY A 73 1.25 -10.71 9.81
N LEU A 74 0.67 -9.52 9.91
CA LEU A 74 -0.42 -9.17 10.83
C LEU A 74 -1.65 -8.79 10.00
N VAL A 75 -2.81 -9.38 10.30
CA VAL A 75 -4.10 -9.06 9.65
C VAL A 75 -4.99 -8.36 10.67
N THR A 76 -5.58 -7.23 10.28
CA THR A 76 -6.46 -6.41 11.14
C THR A 76 -7.94 -6.45 10.76
#